data_AF-A0A6I4V802-F1
#
_entry.id   AF-A0A6I4V802-F1
#
_cell.length_a   1.000
_cell.length_b   1.000
_cell.length_c   1.000
_cell.angle_alpha   90.00
_cell.angle_beta   90.00
_cell.angle_gamma   90.00
#
_symmetry.space_group_name_H-M   'P 1'
#
loop_
_entity.id
_entity.type
_entity.pdbx_description
1 polymer ?
#
loop_
_entity_poly.entity_id
_entity_poly.type
_entity_poly.pdbx_seq_one_letter_code
_entity_poly.pdbx_strand_id
1 'polypeptide(L)'
;MSALAFIAALASSAPFASATLPLPPELRESASIVSLDSEGNVTALRSGDGKMVCIADRPDDVTFDVRCYHRDFIPYLYRVRRLSAEGISRADIDARIEQEMEAGTFHMTMRPTAGYRMLGPITALTEDGTAWTDEMWRWQSIHIPNATAEDLGFVTEEDLGLVTGDEALMPYVMASGDLWSHVMINSPPE
;
A
#
# COMPACT_ATOMS: atom_id res chain seq x y z
N MET A 1 19.31 -12.68 24.02
CA MET A 1 19.87 -11.63 23.15
C MET A 1 19.04 -10.36 23.37
N SER A 2 19.66 -9.19 23.45
CA SER A 2 18.96 -7.93 23.79
C SER A 2 18.13 -7.42 22.61
N ALA A 3 16.99 -6.78 22.87
CA ALA A 3 16.12 -6.17 21.85
C ALA A 3 16.88 -5.21 20.91
N LEU A 4 17.96 -4.57 21.40
CA LEU A 4 18.81 -3.73 20.55
C LEU A 4 19.64 -4.50 19.51
N ALA A 5 20.00 -5.76 19.79
CA ALA A 5 20.69 -6.60 18.82
C ALA A 5 19.73 -7.17 17.75
N PHE A 6 18.43 -7.23 18.07
CA PHE A 6 17.36 -7.66 17.18
C PHE A 6 17.08 -6.60 16.09
N ILE A 7 17.12 -5.32 16.45
CA ILE A 7 16.92 -4.19 15.52
C ILE A 7 18.08 -4.07 14.51
N ALA A 8 19.32 -4.35 14.95
CA ALA A 8 20.51 -4.21 14.11
C ALA A 8 20.68 -5.29 13.02
N ALA A 9 20.10 -6.48 13.22
CA ALA A 9 20.25 -7.61 12.29
C ALA A 9 19.39 -7.50 11.01
N LEU A 10 18.35 -6.67 11.03
CA LEU A 10 17.44 -6.45 9.88
C LEU A 10 18.05 -5.55 8.80
N ALA A 11 19.23 -4.96 9.03
CA ALA A 11 19.71 -3.82 8.25
C ALA A 11 20.58 -4.16 7.00
N SER A 12 20.83 -5.43 6.63
CA SER A 12 21.82 -5.71 5.56
C SER A 12 21.38 -6.64 4.41
N SER A 13 20.22 -7.29 4.49
CA SER A 13 19.64 -8.06 3.35
C SER A 13 18.16 -8.44 3.53
N ALA A 14 17.62 -8.34 4.75
CA ALA A 14 16.22 -8.56 5.07
C ALA A 14 15.20 -7.55 4.46
N PRO A 15 15.52 -6.28 4.13
CA PRO A 15 14.47 -5.31 3.77
C PRO A 15 13.86 -5.52 2.38
N PHE A 16 14.46 -6.34 1.51
CA PHE A 16 13.93 -6.57 0.16
C PHE A 16 12.94 -7.73 0.07
N ALA A 17 13.20 -8.82 0.80
CA ALA A 17 12.32 -9.96 0.81
C ALA A 17 10.98 -9.59 1.45
N SER A 18 11.04 -8.97 2.64
CA SER A 18 9.86 -8.50 3.38
C SER A 18 9.02 -7.49 2.58
N ALA A 19 9.68 -6.55 1.88
CA ALA A 19 9.01 -5.55 1.06
C ALA A 19 8.24 -6.11 -0.15
N THR A 20 8.41 -7.39 -0.51
CA THR A 20 7.69 -8.01 -1.62
C THR A 20 6.75 -9.14 -1.19
N LEU A 21 6.68 -9.45 0.12
CA LEU A 21 5.77 -10.47 0.65
C LEU A 21 4.29 -10.28 0.25
N PRO A 22 3.74 -9.04 0.17
CA PRO A 22 2.35 -8.86 -0.25
C PRO A 22 2.07 -9.32 -1.69
N LEU A 23 3.10 -9.39 -2.54
CA LEU A 23 2.93 -9.76 -3.94
C LEU A 23 2.79 -11.28 -4.11
N PRO A 24 2.01 -11.74 -5.11
CA PRO A 24 2.11 -13.08 -5.65
C PRO A 24 3.56 -13.40 -6.04
N PRO A 25 4.03 -14.66 -5.85
CA PRO A 25 5.42 -15.05 -6.13
C PRO A 25 5.93 -14.60 -7.50
N GLU A 26 5.08 -14.65 -8.52
CA GLU A 26 5.40 -14.34 -9.91
C GLU A 26 5.74 -12.86 -10.14
N LEU A 27 5.34 -11.98 -9.21
CA LEU A 27 5.56 -10.54 -9.32
C LEU A 27 6.71 -10.04 -8.43
N ARG A 28 7.24 -10.87 -7.53
CA ARG A 28 8.21 -10.45 -6.48
C ARG A 28 9.57 -10.06 -7.03
N GLU A 29 10.13 -10.86 -7.94
CA GLU A 29 11.50 -10.68 -8.42
C GLU A 29 11.65 -9.39 -9.24
N SER A 30 10.69 -9.12 -10.11
CA SER A 30 10.72 -7.97 -11.03
C SER A 30 10.23 -6.65 -10.40
N ALA A 31 9.68 -6.67 -9.17
CA ALA A 31 9.17 -5.47 -8.53
C ALA A 31 10.29 -4.47 -8.20
N SER A 32 10.01 -3.18 -8.37
CA SER A 32 10.86 -2.14 -7.77
C SER A 32 10.54 -2.00 -6.28
N ILE A 33 11.51 -1.60 -5.47
CA ILE A 33 11.34 -1.34 -4.04
C ILE A 33 11.84 0.06 -3.73
N VAL A 34 11.03 0.81 -3.00
CA VAL A 34 11.32 2.18 -2.54
C VAL A 34 11.07 2.31 -1.06
N SER A 35 11.72 3.27 -0.40
CA SER A 35 11.28 3.79 0.89
C SER A 35 10.72 5.20 0.75
N LEU A 36 9.86 5.57 1.70
CA LEU A 36 9.33 6.92 1.86
C LEU A 36 9.68 7.42 3.26
N ASP A 37 10.32 8.58 3.36
CA ASP A 37 10.58 9.21 4.65
C ASP A 37 9.35 9.97 5.18
N SER A 38 9.50 10.73 6.28
CA SER A 38 8.39 11.51 6.88
C SER A 38 8.01 12.74 6.05
N GLU A 39 8.90 13.20 5.19
CA GLU A 39 8.72 14.36 4.31
C GLU A 39 8.15 13.94 2.94
N GLY A 40 7.97 12.63 2.71
CA GLY A 40 7.50 12.07 1.46
C GLY A 40 8.59 11.97 0.39
N ASN A 41 9.87 12.10 0.76
CA ASN A 41 10.96 11.87 -0.17
C ASN A 41 11.08 10.37 -0.46
N VAL A 42 11.30 10.05 -1.73
CA VAL A 42 11.40 8.69 -2.23
C VAL A 42 12.87 8.30 -2.34
N THR A 43 13.26 7.18 -1.73
CA THR A 43 14.57 6.56 -1.99
C THR A 43 14.39 5.23 -2.69
N ALA A 44 15.04 5.05 -3.84
CA ALA A 44 15.05 3.75 -4.52
C ALA A 44 15.95 2.78 -3.76
N LEU A 45 15.39 1.65 -3.33
CA LEU A 45 16.12 0.59 -2.64
C LEU A 45 16.49 -0.56 -3.60
N ARG A 46 15.57 -0.89 -4.52
CA ARG A 46 15.79 -1.87 -5.59
C ARG A 46 15.14 -1.38 -6.88
N SER A 47 15.88 -1.39 -7.99
CA SER A 47 15.31 -1.20 -9.33
C SER A 47 14.86 -2.55 -9.89
N GLY A 48 13.63 -2.61 -10.39
CA GLY A 48 13.07 -3.77 -11.08
C GLY A 48 12.44 -3.36 -12.41
N ASP A 49 12.23 -4.33 -13.31
CA ASP A 49 11.68 -4.14 -14.66
C ASP A 49 10.19 -4.49 -14.79
N GLY A 50 9.59 -4.96 -13.70
CA GLY A 50 8.20 -5.37 -13.59
C GLY A 50 7.21 -4.20 -13.58
N LYS A 51 5.96 -4.55 -13.28
CA LYS A 51 4.85 -3.58 -13.18
C LYS A 51 4.55 -3.12 -11.77
N MET A 52 5.14 -3.75 -10.76
CA MET A 52 4.86 -3.45 -9.35
C MET A 52 5.99 -2.61 -8.74
N VAL A 53 5.60 -1.68 -7.89
CA VAL A 53 6.50 -0.92 -7.02
C VAL A 53 6.01 -1.10 -5.59
N CYS A 54 6.88 -1.60 -4.73
CA CYS A 54 6.62 -1.81 -3.32
C CYS A 54 7.25 -0.70 -2.48
N ILE A 55 6.44 -0.11 -1.61
CA ILE A 55 6.88 0.80 -0.56
C ILE A 55 7.24 -0.08 0.64
N ALA A 56 8.52 -0.12 0.96
CA ALA A 56 9.04 -0.86 2.10
C ALA A 56 8.56 -0.25 3.41
N ASP A 57 8.45 -1.11 4.42
CA ASP A 57 8.23 -0.74 5.81
C ASP A 57 9.33 0.21 6.30
N ARG A 58 8.99 1.12 7.21
CA ARG A 58 9.99 2.07 7.73
C ARG A 58 10.88 1.37 8.75
N PRO A 59 12.18 1.71 8.82
CA PRO A 59 13.01 1.26 9.91
C PRO A 59 12.40 1.64 11.27
N ASP A 60 12.52 0.76 12.25
CA ASP A 60 12.11 0.94 13.65
C ASP A 60 10.59 0.99 13.91
N ASP A 61 9.74 0.73 12.91
CA ASP A 61 8.30 0.61 13.13
C ASP A 61 7.95 -0.68 13.92
N VAL A 62 7.06 -0.54 14.91
CA VAL A 62 6.52 -1.68 15.66
C VAL A 62 5.41 -2.42 14.89
N THR A 63 4.83 -1.75 13.90
CA THR A 63 3.81 -2.26 12.99
C THR A 63 4.44 -2.37 11.61
N PHE A 64 4.47 -3.57 11.06
CA PHE A 64 4.86 -3.81 9.68
C PHE A 64 3.75 -3.34 8.74
N ASP A 65 4.02 -2.42 7.81
CA ASP A 65 3.08 -2.01 6.75
C ASP A 65 3.81 -1.90 5.40
N VAL A 66 3.70 -2.94 4.58
CA VAL A 66 4.21 -2.93 3.21
C VAL A 66 3.06 -2.83 2.23
N ARG A 67 3.21 -1.93 1.25
CA ARG A 67 2.20 -1.74 0.19
C ARG A 67 2.86 -1.73 -1.17
N CYS A 68 2.33 -2.53 -2.08
CA CYS A 68 2.77 -2.60 -3.46
C CYS A 68 1.66 -2.17 -4.41
N TYR A 69 1.98 -1.31 -5.36
CA TYR A 69 1.02 -0.82 -6.34
C TYR A 69 1.56 -0.97 -7.75
N HIS A 70 0.66 -1.06 -8.73
CA HIS A 70 1.06 -0.95 -10.12
C HIS A 70 1.79 0.40 -10.35
N ARG A 71 2.89 0.37 -11.09
CA ARG A 71 3.78 1.51 -11.32
C ARG A 71 3.07 2.75 -11.86
N ASP A 72 2.00 2.55 -12.64
CA ASP A 72 1.22 3.65 -13.23
C ASP A 72 0.39 4.42 -12.17
N PHE A 73 0.14 3.83 -10.99
CA PHE A 73 -0.56 4.47 -9.86
C PHE A 73 0.40 5.19 -8.89
N ILE A 74 1.68 4.83 -8.91
CA ILE A 74 2.71 5.42 -8.03
C ILE A 74 2.81 6.95 -8.09
N PRO A 75 2.70 7.61 -9.26
CA PRO A 75 2.73 9.07 -9.31
C PRO A 75 1.68 9.74 -8.41
N TYR A 76 0.47 9.17 -8.33
CA TYR A 76 -0.58 9.66 -7.44
C TYR A 76 -0.18 9.53 -5.97
N LEU A 77 0.35 8.36 -5.56
CA LEU A 77 0.83 8.14 -4.19
C LEU A 77 1.87 9.17 -3.76
N TYR A 78 2.87 9.40 -4.62
CA TYR A 78 3.93 10.36 -4.33
C TYR A 78 3.39 11.79 -4.28
N ARG A 79 2.42 12.13 -5.14
CA ARG A 79 1.82 13.46 -5.11
C ARG A 79 1.02 13.69 -3.83
N VAL A 80 0.21 12.71 -3.41
CA VAL A 80 -0.53 12.74 -2.14
C VAL A 80 0.41 12.96 -0.96
N ARG A 81 1.53 12.21 -0.91
CA ARG A 81 2.53 12.33 0.17
C ARG A 81 3.21 13.69 0.18
N ARG A 82 3.62 14.19 -0.98
CA ARG A 82 4.25 15.50 -1.11
C ARG A 82 3.30 16.63 -0.69
N LEU A 83 2.04 16.59 -1.13
CA LEU A 83 1.02 17.56 -0.72
C LEU A 83 0.74 17.50 0.80
N SER A 84 0.74 16.30 1.38
CA SER A 84 0.61 16.13 2.83
C SER A 84 1.79 16.78 3.59
N ALA A 85 3.02 16.60 3.09
CA ALA A 85 4.22 17.22 3.66
C ALA A 85 4.24 18.75 3.48
N GLU A 86 3.62 19.26 2.40
CA GLU A 86 3.36 20.70 2.20
C GLU A 86 2.27 21.26 3.14
N GLY A 87 1.62 20.41 3.95
CA GLY A 87 0.59 20.82 4.92
C GLY A 87 -0.83 20.90 4.36
N ILE A 88 -1.07 20.38 3.15
CA ILE A 88 -2.42 20.29 2.57
C ILE A 88 -3.23 19.25 3.33
N SER A 89 -4.47 19.60 3.70
CA SER A 89 -5.35 18.69 4.44
C SER A 89 -5.75 17.50 3.57
N ARG A 90 -5.97 16.31 4.18
CA ARG A 90 -6.38 15.11 3.42
C ARG A 90 -7.64 15.36 2.59
N ALA A 91 -8.59 16.15 3.10
CA ALA A 91 -9.84 16.48 2.42
C ALA A 91 -9.63 17.33 1.16
N ASP A 92 -8.53 18.10 1.08
CA ASP A 92 -8.24 18.99 -0.05
C ASP A 92 -7.26 18.40 -1.07
N ILE A 93 -6.60 17.29 -0.74
CA ILE A 93 -5.55 16.71 -1.59
C ILE A 93 -6.08 16.30 -2.96
N ASP A 94 -7.24 15.62 -3.02
CA ASP A 94 -7.76 15.10 -4.28
C ASP A 94 -8.20 16.25 -5.18
N ALA A 95 -8.94 17.23 -4.65
CA ALA A 95 -9.31 18.45 -5.38
C ALA A 95 -8.07 19.21 -5.91
N ARG A 96 -6.97 19.26 -5.13
CA ARG A 96 -5.71 19.85 -5.58
C ARG A 96 -5.08 19.06 -6.72
N ILE A 97 -5.09 17.73 -6.66
CA ILE A 97 -4.56 16.86 -7.72
C ILE A 97 -5.39 17.00 -9.00
N GLU A 98 -6.72 17.05 -8.89
CA GLU A 98 -7.62 17.25 -10.02
C GLU A 98 -7.35 18.59 -10.73
N GLN A 99 -7.19 19.69 -9.98
CA GLN A 99 -6.79 20.98 -10.55
C GLN A 99 -5.45 20.90 -11.30
N GLU A 100 -4.48 20.13 -10.79
CA GLU A 100 -3.18 19.94 -11.45
C GLU A 100 -3.30 19.10 -12.72
N MET A 101 -4.22 18.13 -12.75
CA MET A 101 -4.56 17.33 -13.93
C MET A 101 -5.27 18.16 -15.00
N GLU A 102 -6.26 18.98 -14.60
CA GLU A 102 -6.95 19.91 -15.50
C GLU A 102 -6.00 20.94 -16.10
N ALA A 103 -5.05 21.44 -15.31
CA ALA A 103 -3.99 22.33 -15.76
C ALA A 103 -2.90 21.62 -16.60
N GLY A 104 -2.92 20.28 -16.69
CA GLY A 104 -1.91 19.50 -17.41
C GLY A 104 -0.52 19.51 -16.76
N THR A 105 -0.43 19.88 -15.49
CA THR A 105 0.82 19.91 -14.71
C THR A 105 1.10 18.61 -13.97
N PHE A 106 0.08 17.75 -13.85
CA PHE A 106 0.18 16.43 -13.26
C PHE A 106 -0.59 15.41 -14.09
N HIS A 107 -0.08 14.18 -14.14
CA HIS A 107 -0.72 13.07 -14.83
C HIS A 107 -0.68 11.83 -13.94
N MET A 108 -1.81 11.13 -13.86
CA MET A 108 -1.92 9.81 -13.25
C MET A 108 -2.75 8.88 -14.13
N THR A 109 -2.68 7.57 -13.87
CA THR A 109 -3.58 6.61 -14.51
C THR A 109 -5.00 6.77 -13.98
N MET A 110 -5.98 6.76 -14.90
CA MET A 110 -7.41 6.61 -14.57
C MET A 110 -7.93 5.20 -14.88
N ARG A 111 -7.06 4.31 -15.34
CA ARG A 111 -7.41 2.90 -15.58
C ARG A 111 -7.31 2.11 -14.28
N PRO A 112 -8.11 1.04 -14.13
CA PRO A 112 -7.98 0.11 -13.02
C PRO A 112 -6.55 -0.42 -12.87
N THR A 113 -6.05 -0.47 -11.64
CA THR A 113 -4.72 -1.03 -11.32
C THR A 113 -4.73 -1.88 -10.07
N ALA A 114 -3.85 -2.88 -10.00
CA ALA A 114 -3.73 -3.73 -8.83
C ALA A 114 -2.91 -3.07 -7.71
N GLY A 115 -3.30 -3.34 -6.47
CA GLY A 115 -2.55 -3.07 -5.25
C GLY A 115 -2.51 -4.30 -4.34
N TYR A 116 -1.53 -4.33 -3.46
CA TYR A 116 -1.30 -5.39 -2.48
C TYR A 116 -0.80 -4.76 -1.19
N ARG A 117 -1.26 -5.25 -0.05
CA ARG A 117 -0.83 -4.78 1.26
C ARG A 117 -0.66 -5.94 2.23
N MET A 118 0.35 -5.82 3.08
CA MET A 118 0.52 -6.67 4.26
C MET A 118 0.68 -5.76 5.48
N LEU A 119 -0.10 -6.03 6.54
CA LEU A 119 -0.12 -5.24 7.77
C LEU A 119 -0.18 -6.16 8.98
N GLY A 120 0.61 -5.86 10.01
CA GLY A 120 0.55 -6.60 11.27
C GLY A 120 1.63 -6.15 12.25
N PRO A 121 1.71 -6.77 13.44
CA PRO A 121 2.83 -6.51 14.34
C PRO A 121 4.13 -7.00 13.67
N ILE A 122 5.23 -6.25 13.82
CA ILE A 122 6.52 -6.65 13.23
C ILE A 122 7.00 -8.02 13.73
N THR A 123 6.56 -8.43 14.93
CA THR A 123 6.82 -9.74 15.54
C THR A 123 6.11 -10.90 14.84
N ALA A 124 5.14 -10.62 13.96
CA ALA A 124 4.51 -11.63 13.13
C ALA A 124 5.39 -12.07 11.95
N LEU A 125 6.51 -11.39 11.66
CA LEU A 125 7.49 -11.85 10.67
C LEU A 125 8.51 -12.83 11.28
N THR A 126 8.96 -13.79 10.49
CA THR A 126 10.13 -14.60 10.86
C THR A 126 11.40 -13.76 10.92
N GLU A 127 12.41 -14.21 11.66
CA GLU A 127 13.68 -13.49 11.84
C GLU A 127 14.39 -13.19 10.50
N ASP A 128 14.23 -14.05 9.50
CA ASP A 128 14.77 -13.86 8.15
C ASP A 128 13.90 -12.96 7.24
N GLY A 129 12.72 -12.54 7.70
CA GLY A 129 11.78 -11.68 6.98
C GLY A 129 11.14 -12.33 5.75
N THR A 130 11.12 -13.66 5.66
CA THR A 130 10.62 -14.39 4.49
C THR A 130 9.27 -15.08 4.70
N ALA A 131 8.83 -15.24 5.95
CA ALA A 131 7.56 -15.86 6.33
C ALA A 131 6.89 -15.06 7.46
N TRP A 132 5.64 -15.40 7.76
CA TRP A 132 4.81 -14.70 8.74
C TRP A 132 3.86 -15.65 9.49
N THR A 133 3.26 -15.15 10.58
CA THR A 133 2.20 -15.83 11.34
C THR A 133 0.80 -15.35 10.92
N ASP A 134 -0.24 -16.01 11.42
CA ASP A 134 -1.66 -15.67 11.20
C ASP A 134 -2.07 -14.29 11.74
N GLU A 135 -1.22 -13.65 12.55
CA GLU A 135 -1.38 -12.26 12.99
C GLU A 135 -1.15 -11.24 11.86
N MET A 136 -0.63 -11.67 10.71
CA MET A 136 -0.39 -10.82 9.55
C MET A 136 -1.60 -10.76 8.64
N TRP A 137 -2.10 -9.55 8.41
CA TRP A 137 -3.25 -9.30 7.53
C TRP A 137 -2.78 -8.98 6.12
N ARG A 138 -3.53 -9.45 5.12
CA ARG A 138 -3.16 -9.31 3.72
C ARG A 138 -4.37 -8.90 2.91
N TRP A 139 -4.18 -7.89 2.07
CA TRP A 139 -5.20 -7.43 1.14
C TRP A 139 -4.66 -7.36 -0.28
N GLN A 140 -5.54 -7.64 -1.22
CA GLN A 140 -5.42 -7.20 -2.59
C GLN A 140 -6.39 -6.04 -2.80
N SER A 141 -6.07 -5.16 -3.74
CA SER A 141 -6.95 -4.08 -4.13
C SER A 141 -6.98 -3.90 -5.63
N ILE A 142 -8.12 -3.40 -6.11
CA ILE A 142 -8.25 -2.90 -7.48
C ILE A 142 -8.56 -1.41 -7.36
N HIS A 143 -7.55 -0.56 -7.59
CA HIS A 143 -7.68 0.89 -7.59
C HIS A 143 -8.34 1.36 -8.88
N ILE A 144 -9.46 2.06 -8.74
CA ILE A 144 -10.28 2.59 -9.83
C ILE A 144 -10.60 4.04 -9.46
N PRO A 145 -9.75 5.01 -9.82
CA PRO A 145 -9.93 6.40 -9.43
C PRO A 145 -11.32 6.92 -9.78
N ASN A 146 -11.96 7.61 -8.83
CA ASN A 146 -13.30 8.20 -8.90
C ASN A 146 -14.46 7.20 -9.04
N ALA A 147 -14.24 5.88 -8.97
CA ALA A 147 -15.33 4.93 -8.95
C ALA A 147 -16.10 4.98 -7.63
N THR A 148 -17.42 4.83 -7.69
CA THR A 148 -18.27 4.71 -6.51
C THR A 148 -18.63 3.26 -6.23
N ALA A 149 -18.98 2.96 -4.97
CA ALA A 149 -19.53 1.67 -4.59
C ALA A 149 -20.80 1.31 -5.39
N GLU A 150 -21.68 2.30 -5.60
CA GLU A 150 -22.91 2.15 -6.41
C GLU A 150 -22.60 1.74 -7.85
N ASP A 151 -21.69 2.44 -8.53
CA ASP A 151 -21.34 2.16 -9.93
C ASP A 151 -20.74 0.77 -10.12
N LEU A 152 -20.01 0.28 -9.11
CA LEU A 152 -19.36 -1.01 -9.14
C LEU A 152 -20.24 -2.15 -8.57
N GLY A 153 -21.39 -1.82 -7.97
CA GLY A 153 -22.27 -2.79 -7.32
C GLY A 153 -21.71 -3.40 -6.03
N PHE A 154 -20.89 -2.65 -5.30
CA PHE A 154 -20.35 -3.01 -3.99
C PHE A 154 -20.95 -2.14 -2.88
N VAL A 155 -20.66 -2.51 -1.65
CA VAL A 155 -20.89 -1.68 -0.45
C VAL A 155 -19.65 -0.83 -0.16
N THR A 156 -19.82 0.26 0.60
CA THR A 156 -18.69 1.05 1.12
C THR A 156 -18.10 0.44 2.39
N GLU A 157 -16.97 0.96 2.85
CA GLU A 157 -16.44 0.65 4.19
C GLU A 157 -17.38 1.08 5.33
N GLU A 158 -18.18 2.13 5.12
CA GLU A 158 -19.14 2.63 6.12
C GLU A 158 -20.35 1.69 6.22
N ASP A 159 -20.85 1.21 5.09
CA ASP A 159 -21.96 0.25 5.04
C ASP A 159 -21.61 -1.08 5.72
N LEU A 160 -20.38 -1.55 5.54
CA LEU A 160 -19.88 -2.74 6.24
C LEU A 160 -19.78 -2.52 7.74
N GLY A 161 -19.29 -1.34 8.17
CA GLY A 161 -18.99 -1.09 9.58
C GLY A 161 -17.95 -2.07 10.14
N LEU A 162 -18.08 -2.39 11.44
CA LEU A 162 -17.17 -3.34 12.11
C LEU A 162 -17.65 -4.78 11.90
N VAL A 163 -17.27 -5.39 10.78
CA VAL A 163 -17.51 -6.81 10.50
C VAL A 163 -16.41 -7.69 11.10
N THR A 164 -16.80 -8.85 11.62
CA THR A 164 -15.88 -9.87 12.17
C THR A 164 -16.20 -11.23 11.56
N GLY A 165 -15.25 -12.17 11.59
CA GLY A 165 -15.42 -13.49 10.98
C GLY A 165 -15.49 -13.44 9.45
N ASP A 166 -16.28 -14.32 8.84
CA ASP A 166 -16.34 -14.49 7.38
C ASP A 166 -16.81 -13.22 6.64
N GLU A 167 -17.63 -12.38 7.28
CA GLU A 167 -18.09 -11.11 6.70
C GLU A 167 -16.94 -10.10 6.53
N ALA A 168 -15.87 -10.23 7.31
CA ALA A 168 -14.65 -9.43 7.14
C ALA A 168 -13.86 -9.79 5.86
N LEU A 169 -14.27 -10.84 5.14
CA LEU A 169 -13.74 -11.22 3.83
C LEU A 169 -14.56 -10.66 2.66
N MET A 170 -15.70 -10.01 2.93
CA MET A 170 -16.53 -9.42 1.89
C MET A 170 -15.80 -8.27 1.19
N PRO A 171 -15.70 -8.26 -0.15
CA PRO A 171 -15.12 -7.12 -0.85
C PRO A 171 -16.01 -5.88 -0.74
N TYR A 172 -15.37 -4.72 -0.64
CA TYR A 172 -16.02 -3.42 -0.54
C TYR A 172 -15.20 -2.34 -1.24
N VAL A 173 -15.82 -1.21 -1.54
CA VAL A 173 -15.11 -0.04 -2.05
C VAL A 173 -14.67 0.82 -0.88
N MET A 174 -13.37 1.05 -0.76
CA MET A 174 -12.78 2.00 0.17
C MET A 174 -12.57 3.35 -0.54
N ALA A 175 -12.85 4.45 0.16
CA ALA A 175 -12.76 5.81 -0.37
C ALA A 175 -13.61 5.99 -1.64
N SER A 176 -14.86 5.53 -1.59
CA SER A 176 -15.81 5.59 -2.71
C SER A 176 -15.96 7.02 -3.25
N GLY A 177 -15.69 7.21 -4.54
CA GLY A 177 -15.77 8.50 -5.23
C GLY A 177 -14.47 9.32 -5.23
N ASP A 178 -13.48 8.96 -4.42
CA ASP A 178 -12.18 9.66 -4.36
C ASP A 178 -11.23 9.17 -5.47
N LEU A 179 -10.14 9.91 -5.72
CA LEU A 179 -9.05 9.46 -6.59
C LEU A 179 -8.34 8.20 -6.04
N TRP A 180 -8.47 7.96 -4.73
CA TRP A 180 -7.96 6.75 -4.06
C TRP A 180 -8.89 5.54 -4.19
N SER A 181 -10.11 5.70 -4.71
CA SER A 181 -11.14 4.66 -4.69
C SER A 181 -10.64 3.29 -5.15
N HIS A 182 -10.94 2.26 -4.37
CA HIS A 182 -10.50 0.89 -4.67
C HIS A 182 -11.40 -0.17 -4.05
N VAL A 183 -11.57 -1.27 -4.77
CA VAL A 183 -12.17 -2.49 -4.22
C VAL A 183 -11.13 -3.17 -3.35
N MET A 184 -11.42 -3.33 -2.06
CA MET A 184 -10.63 -4.08 -1.10
C MET A 184 -11.03 -5.55 -1.12
N ILE A 185 -10.04 -6.44 -1.23
CA ILE A 185 -10.22 -7.89 -1.22
C ILE A 185 -9.33 -8.43 -0.11
N ASN A 186 -9.96 -8.90 0.97
CA ASN A 186 -9.23 -9.41 2.12
C ASN A 186 -8.87 -10.89 1.90
N SER A 187 -7.65 -11.27 2.24
CA SER A 187 -7.26 -12.67 2.30
C SER A 187 -7.52 -13.22 3.70
N PRO A 188 -8.00 -14.47 3.83
CA PRO A 188 -8.08 -15.10 5.14
C PRO A 188 -6.68 -15.18 5.78
N PRO A 189 -6.60 -15.23 7.12
CA PRO A 189 -5.37 -15.59 7.82
C PRO A 189 -4.85 -16.94 7.31
N GLU A 190 -3.53 -17.07 7.19
CA GLU A 190 -2.83 -18.31 6.78
C GLU A 190 -2.10 -18.94 7.96
#